data_AF-A0A3N5G5H8-F1
#
_entry.id   AF-A0A3N5G5H8-F1
#
_cell.length_a   1.000
_cell.length_b   1.000
_cell.length_c   1.000
_cell.angle_alpha   90.00
_cell.angle_beta   90.00
_cell.angle_gamma   90.00
#
_symmetry.space_group_name_H-M   'P 1'
#
loop_
_entity.id
_entity.type
_entity.pdbx_description
1 polymer ?
#
loop_
_entity_poly.entity_id
_entity_poly.type
_entity_poly.pdbx_seq_one_letter_code
_entity_poly.pdbx_strand_id
1 'polypeptide(L)'
;MKTDPRRFAPLGLALSLLAVLSFLGFLIVKGLAGAGVFTPPDPQLLTRGLWISAAIILLGLALAALLDPEKARKFLVGRQVQYGSNSLIMLVAFVGVLFFVNMIAYQNPKTWDLTEGQ
;
A
#
# COMPACT_ATOMS: atom_id res chain seq x y z
N MET A 1 -29.06 -28.55 6.34
CA MET A 1 -28.53 -27.20 6.61
C MET A 1 -28.12 -26.57 5.27
N LYS A 2 -28.82 -25.54 4.78
CA LYS A 2 -28.36 -24.82 3.57
C LYS A 2 -27.19 -23.92 3.97
N THR A 3 -25.99 -24.22 3.49
CA THR A 3 -24.82 -23.36 3.72
C THR A 3 -25.00 -22.08 2.91
N ASP A 4 -25.16 -20.94 3.58
CA ASP A 4 -25.15 -19.63 2.92
C ASP A 4 -23.69 -19.26 2.56
N PRO A 5 -23.32 -19.20 1.27
CA PRO A 5 -21.96 -18.86 0.85
C PRO A 5 -21.55 -17.42 1.22
N ARG A 6 -22.52 -16.52 1.47
CA ARG A 6 -22.26 -15.11 1.83
C ARG A 6 -21.50 -14.96 3.14
N ARG A 7 -21.57 -15.96 4.03
CA ARG A 7 -20.83 -15.95 5.32
C ARG A 7 -19.30 -15.95 5.16
N PHE A 8 -18.79 -16.42 4.02
CA PHE A 8 -17.35 -16.51 3.75
C PHE A 8 -16.80 -15.27 3.01
N ALA A 9 -17.66 -14.40 2.49
CA ALA A 9 -17.24 -13.15 1.84
C ALA A 9 -16.24 -12.29 2.66
N PRO A 10 -16.39 -12.09 3.99
CA PRO A 10 -15.43 -11.31 4.76
C PRO A 10 -14.03 -11.95 4.84
N LEU A 11 -13.91 -13.27 4.67
CA LEU A 11 -12.60 -13.93 4.66
C LEU A 11 -11.81 -13.61 3.39
N GLY A 12 -12.47 -13.50 2.24
CA GLY A 12 -11.84 -13.04 1.00
C GLY A 12 -11.28 -11.62 1.14
N LEU A 13 -12.04 -10.74 1.82
CA LEU A 13 -11.58 -9.38 2.13
C LEU A 13 -10.40 -9.38 3.10
N ALA A 14 -10.47 -10.15 4.19
CA ALA A 14 -9.37 -10.26 5.16
C ALA A 14 -8.08 -10.78 4.50
N LEU A 15 -8.19 -11.80 3.64
CA LEU A 15 -7.07 -12.32 2.85
C LEU A 15 -6.48 -11.24 1.94
N SER A 16 -7.34 -10.49 1.22
CA SER A 16 -6.88 -9.40 0.35
C SER A 16 -6.19 -8.30 1.14
N LEU A 17 -6.67 -7.97 2.34
CA LEU A 17 -6.09 -6.94 3.19
C LEU A 17 -4.69 -7.34 3.67
N LEU A 18 -4.52 -8.59 4.13
CA LEU A 18 -3.20 -9.12 4.49
C LEU A 18 -2.24 -9.08 3.30
N ALA A 19 -2.73 -9.44 2.11
CA ALA A 19 -1.92 -9.39 0.90
C ALA A 19 -1.55 -7.95 0.49
N VAL A 20 -2.43 -6.96 0.69
CA VAL A 20 -2.10 -5.52 0.52
C VAL A 20 -0.98 -5.10 1.46
N LEU A 21 -1.04 -5.50 2.74
CA LEU A 21 0.02 -5.17 3.71
C LEU A 21 1.36 -5.78 3.30
N SER A 22 1.37 -7.05 2.86
CA SER A 22 2.57 -7.67 2.33
C SER A 22 3.09 -6.97 1.07
N PHE A 23 2.21 -6.61 0.13
CA PHE A 23 2.56 -5.90 -1.10
C PHE A 23 3.21 -4.54 -0.78
N LEU A 24 2.62 -3.76 0.13
CA LEU A 24 3.18 -2.49 0.58
C LEU A 24 4.56 -2.68 1.23
N GLY A 25 4.73 -3.70 2.06
CA GLY A 25 6.03 -4.04 2.64
C GLY A 25 7.10 -4.29 1.57
N PHE A 26 6.82 -5.14 0.58
CA PHE A 26 7.75 -5.38 -0.53
C PHE A 26 8.01 -4.12 -1.36
N LEU A 27 7.00 -3.27 -1.57
CA LEU A 27 7.11 -2.04 -2.35
C LEU A 27 8.00 -1.02 -1.65
N ILE A 28 7.86 -0.87 -0.32
CA ILE A 28 8.73 -0.02 0.50
C ILE A 28 10.18 -0.52 0.40
N VAL A 29 10.44 -1.81 0.61
CA VAL A 29 11.80 -2.36 0.55
C VAL A 29 12.41 -2.17 -0.85
N LYS A 30 11.63 -2.38 -1.92
CA LYS A 30 12.08 -2.13 -3.30
C LYS A 30 12.37 -0.63 -3.54
N GLY A 31 11.55 0.26 -3.00
CA GLY A 31 11.76 1.70 -3.07
C GLY A 31 13.03 2.15 -2.35
N LEU A 32 13.27 1.64 -1.14
CA LEU A 32 14.50 1.89 -0.39
C LEU A 32 15.74 1.37 -1.12
N ALA A 33 15.62 0.22 -1.78
CA ALA A 33 16.69 -0.31 -2.61
C ALA A 33 16.99 0.55 -3.84
N GLY A 34 15.95 1.04 -4.51
CA GLY A 34 16.10 1.98 -5.64
C GLY A 34 16.71 3.33 -5.21
N ALA A 35 16.47 3.76 -3.97
CA ALA A 35 17.04 4.97 -3.40
C ALA A 35 18.49 4.79 -2.90
N GLY A 36 19.07 3.60 -3.00
CA GLY A 36 20.44 3.30 -2.55
C GLY A 36 20.61 3.19 -1.03
N VAL A 37 19.51 3.15 -0.26
CA VAL A 37 19.54 3.07 1.21
C VAL A 37 19.87 1.64 1.69
N PHE A 38 19.48 0.63 0.92
CA PHE A 38 19.66 -0.79 1.28
C PHE A 38 19.82 -1.66 0.03
N THR A 39 20.81 -2.54 -0.02
CA THR A 39 21.00 -3.50 -1.12
C THR A 39 20.46 -4.87 -0.73
N PRO A 40 19.35 -5.33 -1.34
CA PRO A 40 18.80 -6.64 -1.05
C PRO A 40 19.74 -7.75 -1.52
N PRO A 41 19.89 -8.85 -0.76
CA PRO A 41 20.69 -10.00 -1.17
C PRO A 41 20.18 -10.64 -2.48
N ASP A 42 18.87 -10.66 -2.70
CA ASP A 42 18.24 -11.15 -3.92
C ASP A 42 17.10 -10.22 -4.38
N PRO A 43 17.32 -9.38 -5.40
CA PRO A 43 16.30 -8.50 -5.96
C PRO A 43 15.11 -9.24 -6.59
N GLN A 44 15.29 -10.50 -6.97
CA GLN A 44 14.23 -11.29 -7.60
C GLN A 44 13.16 -11.68 -6.59
N LEU A 45 13.53 -11.92 -5.32
CA LEU A 45 12.57 -12.24 -4.25
C LEU A 45 11.58 -11.10 -4.03
N LEU A 46 12.05 -9.85 -4.05
CA LEU A 46 11.21 -8.67 -3.96
C LEU A 46 10.20 -8.61 -5.10
N THR A 47 10.67 -8.84 -6.32
CA THR A 47 9.82 -8.78 -7.51
C THR A 47 8.79 -9.90 -7.52
N ARG A 48 9.19 -11.13 -7.18
CA ARG A 48 8.27 -12.28 -7.04
C ARG A 48 7.26 -12.05 -5.93
N GLY A 49 7.68 -11.54 -4.77
CA GLY A 49 6.82 -11.21 -3.64
C GLY A 49 5.74 -10.19 -4.03
N LEU A 50 6.10 -9.15 -4.78
CA LEU A 50 5.14 -8.18 -5.34
C LEU A 50 4.12 -8.85 -6.26
N TRP A 51 4.55 -9.70 -7.19
CA TRP A 51 3.64 -10.41 -8.10
C TRP A 51 2.71 -11.38 -7.36
N ILE A 52 3.23 -12.15 -6.42
CA ILE A 52 2.44 -13.10 -5.61
C ILE A 52 1.40 -12.35 -4.78
N SER A 53 1.81 -11.32 -4.06
CA SER A 53 0.88 -10.52 -3.25
C SER A 53 -0.16 -9.83 -4.14
N ALA A 54 0.22 -9.26 -5.29
CA ALA A 54 -0.74 -8.71 -6.26
C ALA A 54 -1.77 -9.76 -6.73
N ALA A 55 -1.32 -10.97 -7.06
CA ALA A 55 -2.20 -12.06 -7.45
C ALA A 55 -3.18 -12.43 -6.33
N ILE A 56 -2.71 -12.53 -5.08
CA ILE A 56 -3.57 -12.86 -3.92
C ILE A 56 -4.57 -11.74 -3.63
N ILE A 57 -4.19 -10.46 -3.79
CA ILE A 57 -5.12 -9.33 -3.66
C ILE A 57 -6.26 -9.49 -4.66
N LEU A 58 -5.93 -9.70 -5.95
CA LEU A 58 -6.92 -9.86 -7.01
C LEU A 58 -7.82 -11.08 -6.75
N LEU A 59 -7.25 -12.21 -6.35
CA LEU A 59 -8.02 -13.42 -6.03
C LEU A 59 -8.93 -13.23 -4.80
N GLY A 60 -8.43 -12.62 -3.74
CA GLY A 60 -9.21 -12.35 -2.51
C GLY A 60 -10.37 -11.41 -2.77
N LEU A 61 -10.15 -10.34 -3.55
CA LEU A 61 -11.20 -9.42 -3.98
C LEU A 61 -12.21 -10.10 -4.92
N ALA A 62 -11.74 -10.91 -5.87
CA ALA A 62 -12.62 -11.67 -6.77
C ALA A 62 -13.50 -12.65 -6.01
N LEU A 63 -12.95 -13.38 -5.03
CA LEU A 63 -13.70 -14.28 -4.17
C LEU A 63 -14.74 -13.51 -3.33
N ALA A 64 -14.35 -12.38 -2.74
CA ALA A 64 -15.29 -11.55 -1.98
C ALA A 64 -16.45 -11.03 -2.85
N ALA A 65 -16.15 -10.59 -4.08
CA ALA A 65 -17.15 -10.11 -5.02
C ALA A 65 -18.06 -11.23 -5.56
N LEU A 66 -17.53 -12.44 -5.75
CA LEU A 66 -18.32 -13.59 -6.18
C LEU A 66 -19.26 -14.09 -5.09
N LEU A 67 -18.82 -14.05 -3.83
CA LEU A 67 -19.60 -14.50 -2.67
C LEU A 67 -20.67 -13.48 -2.24
N ASP A 68 -20.44 -12.17 -2.43
CA ASP A 68 -21.39 -11.10 -2.11
C ASP A 68 -21.36 -9.96 -3.16
N PRO A 69 -22.00 -10.17 -4.34
CA PRO A 69 -21.95 -9.22 -5.46
C PRO A 69 -22.69 -7.92 -5.17
N GLU A 70 -23.73 -7.95 -4.33
CA GLU A 70 -24.49 -6.77 -3.93
C GLU A 70 -23.62 -5.81 -3.12
N LYS A 71 -22.86 -6.31 -2.15
CA LYS A 71 -21.91 -5.49 -1.39
C LYS A 71 -20.76 -5.00 -2.26
N ALA A 72 -20.21 -5.84 -3.13
CA ALA A 72 -19.16 -5.41 -4.05
C ALA A 72 -19.62 -4.26 -4.95
N ARG A 73 -20.83 -4.32 -5.50
CA ARG A 73 -21.41 -3.24 -6.31
C ARG A 73 -21.62 -1.95 -5.50
N LYS A 74 -22.14 -2.06 -4.27
CA LYS A 74 -22.28 -0.91 -3.36
C LYS A 74 -20.94 -0.29 -3.02
N PHE A 75 -19.91 -1.12 -2.82
CA PHE A 75 -18.56 -0.68 -2.54
C PHE A 75 -17.94 0.04 -3.74
N LEU A 76 -18.18 -0.39 -4.99
CA LEU A 76 -17.58 0.24 -6.17
C LEU A 76 -18.28 1.53 -6.62
N VAL A 77 -19.61 1.61 -6.45
CA VAL A 77 -20.43 2.73 -6.99
C VAL A 77 -20.87 3.71 -5.89
N GLY A 78 -20.60 3.40 -4.63
CA GLY A 78 -21.02 4.20 -3.48
C GLY A 78 -20.27 5.53 -3.37
N ARG A 79 -20.94 6.53 -2.79
CA ARG A 79 -20.35 7.85 -2.44
C ARG A 79 -19.12 7.73 -1.54
N GLN A 80 -19.03 6.64 -0.76
CA GLN A 80 -17.92 6.40 0.15
C GLN A 80 -16.57 6.18 -0.56
N VAL A 81 -16.58 5.69 -1.81
CA VAL A 81 -15.36 5.58 -2.62
C VAL A 81 -14.78 6.94 -2.92
N GLN A 82 -15.60 7.91 -3.28
CA GLN A 82 -15.14 9.24 -3.67
C GLN A 82 -14.37 9.91 -2.52
N TYR A 83 -14.93 9.86 -1.30
CA TYR A 83 -14.25 10.42 -0.12
C TYR A 83 -13.03 9.59 0.29
N GLY A 84 -13.14 8.25 0.28
CA GLY A 84 -12.03 7.36 0.67
C GLY A 84 -10.81 7.47 -0.27
N SER A 85 -11.04 7.51 -1.59
CA SER A 85 -9.98 7.66 -2.58
C SER A 85 -9.27 9.01 -2.46
N ASN A 86 -10.01 10.10 -2.21
CA ASN A 86 -9.38 11.41 -2.03
C ASN A 86 -8.48 11.45 -0.78
N SER A 87 -8.93 10.87 0.34
CA SER A 87 -8.11 10.75 1.54
C SER A 87 -6.87 9.88 1.33
N LEU A 88 -6.97 8.80 0.56
CA LEU A 88 -5.83 7.93 0.24
C LEU A 88 -4.80 8.64 -0.65
N ILE A 89 -5.24 9.40 -1.65
CA ILE A 89 -4.35 10.22 -2.49
C ILE A 89 -3.62 11.26 -1.63
N MET A 90 -4.34 11.95 -0.75
CA MET A 90 -3.74 12.93 0.18
C MET A 90 -2.70 12.29 1.10
N LEU A 91 -2.97 11.09 1.62
CA LEU A 91 -2.02 10.35 2.46
C LEU A 91 -0.76 9.97 1.68
N VAL A 92 -0.90 9.43 0.47
CA VAL A 92 0.23 9.07 -0.40
C VAL A 92 1.06 10.32 -0.74
N ALA A 93 0.41 11.43 -1.10
CA ALA A 93 1.08 12.70 -1.37
C ALA A 93 1.84 13.21 -0.14
N PHE A 94 1.22 13.19 1.04
CA PHE A 94 1.84 13.62 2.29
C PHE A 94 3.10 12.80 2.63
N VAL A 95 3.01 11.47 2.56
CA VAL A 95 4.15 10.58 2.79
C VAL A 95 5.25 10.80 1.75
N GLY A 96 4.87 10.97 0.48
CA GLY A 96 5.80 11.25 -0.61
C GLY A 96 6.59 12.55 -0.40
N VAL A 97 5.91 13.63 0.03
CA VAL A 97 6.56 14.91 0.36
C VAL A 97 7.53 14.74 1.52
N LEU A 98 7.10 14.08 2.61
CA LEU A 98 7.99 13.83 3.76
C LEU A 98 9.26 13.08 3.34
N PHE A 99 9.11 12.03 2.53
CA PHE A 99 10.25 11.26 2.03
C PHE A 99 11.19 12.11 1.17
N PHE A 100 10.66 12.86 0.20
CA PHE A 100 11.46 13.70 -0.70
C PHE A 100 12.19 14.82 0.04
N VAL A 101 11.49 15.55 0.91
CA VAL A 101 12.07 16.63 1.71
C VAL A 101 13.16 16.10 2.63
N ASN A 102 12.91 14.95 3.29
CA ASN A 102 13.89 14.33 4.15
C ASN A 102 15.15 13.88 3.38
N MET A 103 14.97 13.29 2.19
CA MET A 103 16.08 12.91 1.31
C MET A 103 16.93 14.12 0.92
N ILE A 104 16.31 15.24 0.51
CA ILE A 104 17.02 16.47 0.14
C ILE A 104 17.78 17.04 1.34
N ALA A 105 17.15 17.10 2.51
CA ALA A 105 17.79 17.58 3.74
C ALA A 105 18.99 16.71 4.15
N TYR A 106 18.88 15.39 4.00
CA TYR A 106 19.97 14.45 4.28
C TYR A 106 21.16 14.64 3.32
N GLN A 107 20.89 14.86 2.03
CA GLN A 107 21.94 15.10 1.02
C GLN A 107 22.57 16.50 1.12
N ASN A 108 21.86 17.46 1.71
CA ASN A 108 22.31 18.85 1.87
C ASN A 108 22.34 19.20 3.35
N PRO A 109 23.33 18.69 4.12
CA PRO A 109 23.48 19.04 5.53
C PRO A 109 23.87 20.51 5.64
N LYS A 110 22.87 21.38 5.68
CA LYS A 110 23.05 22.82 5.88
C LYS A 110 22.86 23.09 7.37
N THR A 111 23.97 23.24 8.08
CA THR A 111 23.97 23.73 9.45
C THR A 111 23.60 25.20 9.41
N TRP A 112 22.42 25.55 9.95
CA TRP A 112 22.10 26.94 10.23
C TRP A 112 22.92 27.33 11.46
N ASP A 113 24.14 27.78 11.21
CA ASP A 113 24.96 28.40 12.23
C ASP A 113 24.35 29.77 12.52
N LEU A 114 23.67 29.89 13.65
CA LEU A 114 23.11 31.14 14.16
C LEU A 114 24.14 31.92 15.00
N THR A 115 25.40 31.48 15.02
CA THR A 115 26.44 31.97 15.94
C THR A 115 27.37 33.03 15.33
N GLU A 116 27.18 33.43 14.06
CA GLU A 116 27.89 34.60 13.50
C GLU A 116 27.08 35.90 13.67
N GLY A 117 27.32 36.55 14.82
CA GLY A 117 27.48 38.02 14.90
C GLY A 117 26.26 38.86 15.28
N GLN A 118 26.07 39.08 16.59
CA GLN A 118 26.42 40.38 17.20
C GLN A 118 27.23 40.16 18.47
#